data_AF-A0A5A7VAS1-F1
#
_entry.id   AF-A0A5A7VAS1-F1
#
_cell.length_a   1.000
_cell.length_b   1.000
_cell.length_c   1.000
_cell.angle_alpha   90.00
_cell.angle_beta   90.00
_cell.angle_gamma   90.00
#
_symmetry.space_group_name_H-M   'P 1'
#
loop_
_entity.id
_entity.type
_entity.pdbx_description
1 polymer ?
#
loop_
_entity_poly.entity_id
_entity_poly.type
_entity_poly.pdbx_seq_one_letter_code
_entity_poly.pdbx_strand_id
1 'polypeptide(L)'
;MHTSISLVIPSDAHISLVILKDAHISLVIPKDTHSSLVIPKDTHICLVILKDVHISLVISKDTHSSLVIPKDTHISLVIPKDAHISLVISKDTVPIRYAAP
;
A
#
# COMPACT_ATOMS: atom_id res chain seq x y z
N MET A 1 21.04 1.47 -8.31
CA MET A 1 21.12 2.13 -6.99
C MET A 1 19.73 2.03 -6.39
N HIS A 2 19.54 1.18 -5.37
CA HIS A 2 18.23 1.05 -4.70
C HIS A 2 18.13 2.05 -3.55
N THR A 3 17.01 2.75 -3.47
CA THR A 3 16.74 3.70 -2.38
C THR A 3 15.88 3.00 -1.34
N SER A 4 16.28 3.05 -0.07
CA SER A 4 15.42 2.56 1.02
C SER A 4 14.63 3.73 1.59
N ILE A 5 13.31 3.59 1.63
CA ILE A 5 12.40 4.60 2.16
C ILE A 5 11.62 3.96 3.30
N SER A 6 11.75 4.54 4.50
CA SER A 6 10.90 4.19 5.63
C SER A 6 10.12 5.42 6.05
N LEU A 7 8.80 5.29 6.09
CA LEU A 7 7.91 6.39 6.43
C LEU A 7 6.88 5.90 7.46
N VAL A 8 6.69 6.72 8.49
CA VAL A 8 5.61 6.56 9.45
C VAL A 8 4.71 7.77 9.27
N ILE A 9 3.48 7.50 8.85
CA ILE A 9 2.49 8.56 8.68
C ILE A 9 1.92 8.90 10.06
N PRO A 10 1.67 10.18 10.39
CA PRO A 10 0.95 10.55 11.62
C PRO A 10 -0.53 10.14 11.56
N SER A 11 -1.16 9.94 12.72
CA SER A 11 -2.61 9.68 12.78
C SER A 11 -3.40 10.89 12.29
N ASP A 12 -4.61 10.65 11.76
CA ASP A 12 -5.50 11.72 11.30
C ASP A 12 -4.87 12.57 10.17
N ALA A 13 -4.26 11.90 9.20
CA ALA A 13 -3.52 12.56 8.13
C ALA A 13 -4.03 12.21 6.74
N HIS A 14 -3.89 13.18 5.83
CA HIS A 14 -4.07 12.99 4.40
C HIS A 14 -2.71 13.02 3.71
N ILE A 15 -2.28 11.88 3.17
CA ILE A 15 -0.96 11.76 2.53
C ILE A 15 -1.10 11.29 1.09
N SER A 16 -0.34 11.95 0.21
CA SER A 16 -0.11 11.49 -1.15
C SER A 16 1.38 11.27 -1.33
N LEU A 17 1.78 10.03 -1.64
CA LEU A 17 3.16 9.65 -1.84
C LEU A 17 3.36 9.10 -3.24
N VAL A 18 4.29 9.70 -3.98
CA VAL A 18 4.70 9.24 -5.31
C VAL A 18 6.18 8.92 -5.25
N ILE A 19 6.52 7.66 -5.54
CA ILE A 19 7.90 7.20 -5.56
C ILE A 19 8.29 7.00 -7.02
N LEU A 20 9.39 7.62 -7.44
CA LEU A 20 9.78 7.70 -8.85
C LEU A 20 10.90 6.75 -9.25
N LYS A 21 11.49 6.03 -8.30
CA LYS A 21 12.65 5.16 -8.52
C LYS A 21 12.49 3.84 -7.80
N ASP A 22 13.22 2.88 -8.32
CA ASP A 22 13.46 1.57 -7.74
C ASP A 22 13.87 1.67 -6.27
N ALA A 23 13.06 1.07 -5.40
CA ALA A 23 13.14 1.29 -3.97
C ALA A 23 12.67 0.09 -3.15
N HIS A 24 13.20 0.02 -1.94
CA HIS A 24 12.61 -0.79 -0.88
C HIS A 24 11.84 0.14 0.06
N ILE A 25 10.54 -0.07 0.17
CA ILE A 25 9.63 0.82 0.89
C ILE A 25 9.04 0.08 2.08
N SER A 26 9.18 0.68 3.26
CA SER A 26 8.43 0.27 4.44
C SER A 26 7.55 1.42 4.90
N LEU A 27 6.24 1.19 4.91
CA LEU A 27 5.26 2.20 5.27
C LEU A 27 4.39 1.69 6.41
N VAL A 28 4.25 2.51 7.45
CA VAL A 28 3.31 2.28 8.56
C VAL A 28 2.26 3.38 8.52
N ILE A 29 1.01 2.98 8.32
CA ILE A 29 -0.14 3.87 8.28
C ILE A 29 -0.97 3.67 9.55
N PRO A 30 -1.04 4.66 10.45
CA PRO A 30 -1.82 4.58 11.69
C PRO A 30 -3.31 4.76 11.42
N LYS A 31 -4.09 4.78 12.49
CA LYS A 31 -5.55 4.95 12.45
C LYS A 31 -6.00 6.30 11.89
N ASP A 32 -7.21 6.30 11.33
CA ASP A 32 -7.91 7.49 10.82
C ASP A 32 -7.12 8.19 9.71
N THR A 33 -6.46 7.44 8.83
CA THR A 33 -5.60 8.01 7.79
C THR A 33 -6.19 7.82 6.40
N HIS A 34 -6.04 8.83 5.55
CA HIS A 34 -6.34 8.74 4.13
C HIS A 34 -5.04 8.82 3.35
N SER A 35 -4.71 7.76 2.61
CA SER A 35 -3.46 7.69 1.86
C SER A 35 -3.66 7.30 0.40
N SER A 36 -2.94 7.99 -0.48
CA SER A 36 -2.79 7.60 -1.88
C SER A 36 -1.32 7.31 -2.16
N LEU A 37 -1.00 6.10 -2.61
CA LEU A 37 0.35 5.73 -3.01
C LEU A 37 0.38 5.33 -4.49
N VAL A 38 1.39 5.85 -5.19
CA VAL A 38 1.76 5.40 -6.53
C VAL A 38 3.16 4.81 -6.47
N ILE A 39 3.23 3.54 -6.85
CA ILE A 39 4.43 2.72 -6.75
C ILE A 39 4.97 2.42 -8.16
N PRO A 40 6.26 2.70 -8.41
CA PRO A 40 6.89 2.47 -9.71
C PRO A 40 7.22 0.98 -9.90
N LYS A 41 7.86 0.65 -11.04
CA LYS A 41 8.25 -0.72 -11.36
C LYS A 41 9.39 -1.22 -10.47
N ASP A 42 9.58 -2.53 -10.41
CA ASP A 42 10.72 -3.19 -9.75
C ASP A 42 10.87 -2.83 -8.26
N THR A 43 9.75 -2.54 -7.58
CA THR A 43 9.78 -2.03 -6.20
C THR A 43 9.42 -3.14 -5.21
N HIS A 44 10.06 -3.13 -4.03
CA HIS A 44 9.70 -4.00 -2.92
C HIS A 44 9.00 -3.20 -1.83
N ILE A 45 7.79 -3.59 -1.46
CA ILE A 45 6.98 -2.86 -0.48
C ILE A 45 6.52 -3.74 0.65
N CYS A 46 6.69 -3.23 1.86
CA CYS A 46 6.05 -3.74 3.05
C CYS A 46 5.16 -2.64 3.62
N LEU A 47 3.85 -2.88 3.62
CA LEU A 47 2.84 -1.93 4.07
C LEU A 47 2.07 -2.51 5.26
N VAL A 48 2.14 -1.82 6.39
CA VAL A 48 1.38 -2.15 7.60
C VAL A 48 0.36 -1.07 7.85
N ILE A 49 -0.90 -1.46 7.91
CA ILE A 49 -2.03 -0.55 8.05
C ILE A 49 -2.68 -0.80 9.41
N LEU A 50 -3.17 0.24 10.07
CA LEU A 50 -3.97 0.16 11.30
C LEU A 50 -5.47 0.31 11.00
N LYS A 51 -6.31 0.36 12.04
CA LYS A 51 -7.78 0.44 11.91
C LYS A 51 -8.26 1.76 11.30
N ASP A 52 -9.42 1.75 10.65
CA ASP A 52 -10.12 2.95 10.16
C ASP A 52 -9.27 3.76 9.18
N VAL A 53 -8.79 3.11 8.11
CA VAL A 53 -7.90 3.73 7.12
C VAL A 53 -8.49 3.57 5.72
N HIS A 54 -8.36 4.61 4.91
CA HIS A 54 -8.69 4.60 3.50
C HIS A 54 -7.43 4.70 2.66
N ILE A 55 -7.17 3.68 1.83
CA ILE A 55 -5.97 3.61 1.02
C ILE A 55 -6.32 3.38 -0.45
N SER A 56 -5.73 4.20 -1.30
CA SER A 56 -5.65 3.94 -2.74
C SER A 56 -4.20 3.59 -3.08
N LEU A 57 -3.99 2.39 -3.62
CA LEU A 57 -2.67 1.92 -4.04
C LEU A 57 -2.67 1.60 -5.53
N VAL A 58 -1.77 2.24 -6.26
CA VAL A 58 -1.49 1.93 -7.67
C VAL A 58 -0.09 1.34 -7.75
N ILE A 59 -0.02 0.08 -8.18
CA ILE A 59 1.21 -0.67 -8.28
C ILE A 59 1.58 -0.81 -9.77
N SER A 60 2.87 -0.71 -10.10
CA SER A 60 3.38 -0.94 -11.46
C SER A 60 3.91 -2.37 -11.63
N LYS A 61 4.32 -2.73 -12.85
CA LYS A 61 4.82 -4.08 -13.16
C LYS A 61 6.05 -4.47 -12.33
N ASP A 62 6.25 -5.78 -12.15
CA ASP A 62 7.43 -6.36 -11.49
C ASP A 62 7.60 -5.88 -10.04
N THR A 63 6.49 -5.59 -9.36
CA THR A 63 6.50 -5.16 -7.96
C THR A 63 6.24 -6.34 -7.03
N HIS A 64 7.00 -6.41 -5.94
CA HIS A 64 6.75 -7.34 -4.84
C HIS A 64 6.16 -6.59 -3.65
N SER A 65 4.94 -6.92 -3.24
CA SER A 65 4.27 -6.23 -2.12
C SER A 65 3.79 -7.21 -1.04
N SER A 66 4.03 -6.85 0.21
CA SER A 66 3.43 -7.47 1.38
C SER A 66 2.54 -6.45 2.10
N LEU A 67 1.26 -6.77 2.23
CA LEU A 67 0.26 -5.92 2.87
C LEU A 67 -0.36 -6.64 4.06
N VAL A 68 -0.36 -5.97 5.21
CA VAL A 68 -1.09 -6.40 6.42
C VAL A 68 -2.20 -5.41 6.69
N ILE A 69 -3.44 -5.91 6.60
CA ILE A 69 -4.66 -5.11 6.65
C ILE A 69 -5.53 -5.59 7.84
N PRO A 70 -5.78 -4.72 8.82
CA PRO A 70 -6.63 -5.02 9.96
C PRO A 70 -8.11 -4.82 9.60
N LYS A 71 -8.98 -4.87 10.61
CA LYS A 71 -10.42 -4.66 10.45
C LYS A 71 -10.74 -3.20 10.07
N ASP A 72 -11.91 -2.99 9.48
CA ASP A 72 -12.45 -1.65 9.21
C ASP A 72 -11.55 -0.78 8.32
N THR A 73 -10.96 -1.38 7.29
CA THR A 73 -10.02 -0.69 6.38
C THR A 73 -10.54 -0.72 4.94
N HIS A 74 -10.64 0.44 4.31
CA HIS A 74 -11.07 0.55 2.91
C HIS A 74 -9.87 0.63 1.98
N ILE A 75 -9.73 -0.35 1.08
CA ILE A 75 -8.58 -0.43 0.18
C ILE A 75 -9.01 -0.59 -1.27
N SER A 76 -8.48 0.28 -2.11
CA SER A 76 -8.54 0.18 -3.56
C SER A 76 -7.16 -0.15 -4.09
N LEU A 77 -7.05 -1.25 -4.83
CA LEU A 77 -5.80 -1.82 -5.31
C LEU A 77 -5.84 -1.97 -6.83
N VAL A 78 -4.95 -1.27 -7.53
CA VAL A 78 -4.75 -1.44 -8.98
C VAL A 78 -3.42 -2.12 -9.21
N ILE A 79 -3.47 -3.32 -9.78
CA ILE A 79 -2.33 -4.23 -9.83
C ILE A 79 -2.19 -4.85 -11.22
N PRO A 80 -1.03 -4.73 -11.86
CA PRO A 80 -0.76 -5.37 -13.13
C PRO A 80 -0.50 -6.87 -12.96
N LYS A 81 -0.72 -7.61 -14.05
CA LYS A 81 -0.63 -9.08 -14.10
C LYS A 81 0.70 -9.66 -13.60
N ASP A 82 1.78 -8.92 -13.77
CA ASP A 82 3.16 -9.33 -13.45
C ASP A 82 3.60 -8.90 -12.03
N ALA A 83 2.70 -8.45 -11.17
CA ALA A 83 3.02 -8.08 -9.79
C ALA A 83 2.75 -9.25 -8.83
N HIS A 84 3.63 -9.41 -7.84
CA HIS A 84 3.52 -10.43 -6.81
C HIS A 84 3.08 -9.81 -5.48
N ILE A 85 1.92 -10.22 -4.98
CA ILE A 85 1.33 -9.60 -3.79
C ILE A 85 0.93 -10.66 -2.77
N SER A 86 1.47 -10.50 -1.57
CA SER A 86 1.05 -11.23 -0.38
C SER A 86 0.17 -10.31 0.46
N LEU A 87 -1.05 -10.75 0.74
CA LEU A 87 -2.06 -9.90 1.35
C LEU A 87 -2.72 -10.66 2.51
N VAL A 88 -2.55 -10.12 3.71
CA VAL A 88 -3.15 -10.66 4.94
C VAL A 88 -4.27 -9.73 5.37
N ILE A 89 -5.50 -10.24 5.35
CA ILE A 89 -6.72 -9.48 5.67
C ILE A 89 -7.41 -10.10 6.88
N SER A 90 -7.87 -9.26 7.81
CA SER A 90 -8.78 -9.69 8.87
C SER A 90 -10.22 -9.83 8.37
N LYS A 91 -10.99 -10.78 8.90
CA LYS A 91 -12.34 -11.17 8.41
C LYS A 91 -13.41 -10.05 8.34
N ASP A 92 -13.16 -8.87 8.89
CA ASP A 92 -14.08 -7.72 8.97
C ASP A 92 -13.72 -6.57 8.02
N THR A 93 -12.75 -6.78 7.13
CA THR A 93 -12.35 -5.74 6.19
C THR A 93 -13.38 -5.63 5.06
N VAL A 94 -13.94 -4.44 4.89
CA VAL A 94 -14.76 -3.99 3.75
C VAL A 94 -14.10 -4.32 2.40
N PRO A 95 -14.89 -4.47 1.31
CA PRO A 95 -14.43 -5.13 0.09
C PRO A 95 -13.20 -4.46 -0.52
N ILE A 96 -12.11 -5.23 -0.65
CA ILE A 96 -10.95 -4.84 -1.43
C ILE A 96 -11.36 -4.81 -2.88
N ARG A 97 -11.27 -3.63 -3.49
CA ARG A 97 -11.51 -3.48 -4.92
C ARG A 97 -10.20 -3.72 -5.65
N TYR A 98 -10.07 -4.92 -6.20
CA TYR A 98 -9.00 -5.28 -7.10
C TYR A 98 -9.40 -4.94 -8.53
N ALA A 99 -8.60 -4.08 -9.18
CA ALA A 99 -8.68 -3.85 -10.62
C ALA A 99 -7.38 -4.31 -11.27
N ALA A 100 -7.46 -5.37 -12.09
CA ALA A 100 -6.40 -5.70 -13.03
C ALA A 100 -6.57 -4.84 -14.30
N PRO A 101 -5.48 -4.33 -14.89
CA PRO A 101 -5.50 -3.78 -16.24
C PRO A 101 -5.76 -4.87 -17.29
#